data_AF-A0A7K7NAA8-F1
#
_entry.id   AF-A0A7K7NAA8-F1
#
_cell.length_a   1.000
_cell.length_b   1.000
_cell.length_c   1.000
_cell.angle_alpha   90.00
_cell.angle_beta   90.00
_cell.angle_gamma   90.00
#
_symmetry.space_group_name_H-M   'P 1'
#
loop_
_entity.id
_entity.type
_entity.pdbx_description
1 polymer ?
#
loop_
_entity_poly.entity_id
_entity_poly.type
_entity_poly.pdbx_seq_one_letter_code
_entity_poly.pdbx_strand_id
1 'polypeptide(L)'
;GGGGGGGGGAAVKTRKPDNTAFKQQRLPAWQPILTAGTVLPAFFIIGLIFIPIGIGIFVTSNNIREYEIDYTGTEPSSPCNKCLNVSWDSTPPCTCTINFTLEHSFESNVFMYYGLSNFYQNHRRYVKSRDDSQLNGDNSSLLNPSKECEPYRTNEDKPIAPCGAIANSMFNDTLELYRIDNDTRTPITLIKKGIAWWTDKNVKFRNPTGDGNNLTALFQGTTKPVNWPKPVYMLDSEPDNNGFINEDFIVWMRTAALPTFRKLYRLIERKDNLQPTLQAGKYSLDIAYNYPVHSFDGRKRMILSTISWMGGKNPFLGIAYITVGSICFFLGVVLLIIHHKYGNRNTSADIPN
;
A
#
# COMPACT_ATOMS: atom_id res chain seq x y z
N GLY A 1 -22.83 -90.10 9.40
CA GLY A 1 -23.11 -88.99 10.34
C GLY A 1 -22.49 -87.73 9.76
N GLY A 2 -23.08 -86.54 9.82
CA GLY A 2 -24.13 -86.03 10.67
C GLY A 2 -23.65 -84.70 11.29
N GLY A 3 -24.39 -83.61 11.04
CA GLY A 3 -24.17 -82.25 11.58
C GLY A 3 -23.32 -81.37 10.66
N GLY A 4 -23.73 -80.23 10.12
CA GLY A 4 -24.78 -79.24 10.42
C GLY A 4 -24.19 -77.92 9.88
N GLY A 5 -24.82 -77.11 9.03
CA GLY A 5 -26.19 -76.63 9.06
C GLY A 5 -26.13 -75.14 9.40
N GLY A 6 -26.03 -74.28 8.38
CA GLY A 6 -25.94 -72.83 8.55
C GLY A 6 -25.82 -72.10 7.22
N GLY A 7 -26.91 -72.14 6.44
CA GLY A 7 -26.98 -71.52 5.11
C GLY A 7 -26.74 -70.01 5.17
N GLY A 8 -25.70 -69.56 4.49
CA GLY A 8 -25.50 -68.16 4.16
C GLY A 8 -26.53 -67.71 3.13
N GLY A 9 -27.70 -67.28 3.60
CA GLY A 9 -28.65 -66.56 2.77
C GLY A 9 -28.02 -65.24 2.34
N ALA A 10 -27.72 -65.12 1.04
CA ALA A 10 -27.36 -63.84 0.44
C ALA A 10 -28.48 -62.85 0.71
N ALA A 11 -28.22 -61.85 1.57
CA ALA A 11 -29.16 -60.81 1.88
C ALA A 11 -29.65 -60.15 0.57
N VAL A 12 -30.96 -60.19 0.34
CA VAL A 12 -31.59 -59.56 -0.82
C VAL A 12 -31.21 -58.08 -0.81
N LYS A 13 -30.39 -57.64 -1.78
CA LYS A 13 -30.03 -56.22 -1.94
C LYS A 13 -31.30 -55.43 -2.27
N THR A 14 -31.89 -54.83 -1.25
CA THR A 14 -33.07 -53.98 -1.40
C THR A 14 -32.66 -52.73 -2.19
N ARG A 15 -33.48 -52.32 -3.17
CA ARG A 15 -33.30 -51.05 -3.90
C ARG A 15 -33.83 -49.85 -3.10
N LYS A 16 -34.15 -50.03 -1.81
CA LYS A 16 -34.67 -48.95 -0.98
C LYS A 16 -33.52 -47.98 -0.67
N PRO A 17 -33.64 -46.69 -1.01
CA PRO A 17 -32.62 -45.71 -0.67
C PRO A 17 -32.52 -45.56 0.86
N ASP A 18 -31.31 -45.30 1.35
CA ASP A 18 -31.09 -45.18 2.79
C ASP A 18 -31.90 -44.01 3.36
N ASN A 19 -32.54 -44.26 4.49
CA ASN A 19 -33.45 -43.32 5.15
C ASN A 19 -32.70 -42.41 6.13
N THR A 20 -31.68 -41.70 5.66
CA THR A 20 -30.95 -40.71 6.45
C THR A 20 -31.42 -39.30 6.11
N ALA A 21 -31.41 -38.37 7.09
CA ALA A 21 -31.87 -37.00 6.89
C ALA A 21 -31.18 -36.28 5.72
N PHE A 22 -29.89 -36.58 5.49
CA PHE A 22 -29.13 -36.08 4.35
C PHE A 22 -29.65 -36.65 3.00
N LYS A 23 -29.79 -37.98 2.89
CA LYS A 23 -30.21 -38.63 1.63
C LYS A 23 -31.69 -38.40 1.30
N GLN A 24 -32.51 -38.12 2.31
CA GLN A 24 -33.93 -37.81 2.16
C GLN A 24 -34.22 -36.30 2.05
N GLN A 25 -33.19 -35.45 2.07
CA GLN A 25 -33.30 -33.98 2.00
C GLN A 25 -34.17 -33.38 3.11
N ARG A 26 -34.07 -33.92 4.33
CA ARG A 26 -34.81 -33.48 5.53
C ARG A 26 -33.88 -32.97 6.62
N LEU A 27 -32.74 -32.40 6.23
CA LEU A 27 -31.86 -31.74 7.19
C LEU A 27 -32.59 -30.54 7.82
N PRO A 28 -32.40 -30.29 9.12
CA PRO A 28 -32.91 -29.07 9.73
C PRO A 28 -32.27 -27.87 9.02
N ALA A 29 -33.10 -27.02 8.44
CA ALA A 29 -32.68 -25.84 7.71
C ALA A 29 -33.44 -24.61 8.20
N TRP A 30 -32.73 -23.49 8.34
CA TRP A 30 -33.36 -22.20 8.56
C TRP A 30 -33.79 -21.62 7.21
N GLN A 31 -35.07 -21.30 7.08
CA GLN A 31 -35.68 -20.78 5.86
C GLN A 31 -36.21 -19.35 6.11
N PRO A 32 -35.36 -18.32 6.04
CA PRO A 32 -35.79 -16.95 6.27
C PRO A 32 -36.72 -16.47 5.15
N ILE A 33 -37.96 -16.16 5.50
CA ILE A 33 -38.90 -15.52 4.59
C ILE A 33 -38.72 -14.00 4.75
N LEU A 34 -38.13 -13.37 3.74
CA LEU A 34 -37.88 -11.93 3.71
C LEU A 34 -39.16 -11.20 3.31
N THR A 35 -39.95 -10.79 4.31
CA THR A 35 -41.14 -9.95 4.12
C THR A 35 -40.78 -8.49 4.39
N ALA A 36 -41.62 -7.57 3.92
CA ALA A 36 -41.41 -6.14 4.19
C ALA A 36 -41.29 -5.86 5.71
N GLY A 37 -42.08 -6.53 6.55
CA GLY A 37 -42.02 -6.39 8.01
C GLY A 37 -40.70 -6.87 8.64
N THR A 38 -40.02 -7.88 8.04
CA THR A 38 -38.74 -8.38 8.57
C THR A 38 -37.53 -7.59 8.06
N VAL A 39 -37.59 -7.07 6.83
CA VAL A 39 -36.45 -6.35 6.21
C VAL A 39 -36.44 -4.86 6.55
N LEU A 40 -37.61 -4.24 6.77
CA LEU A 40 -37.75 -2.81 7.00
C LEU A 40 -36.97 -2.30 8.24
N PRO A 41 -37.00 -2.97 9.41
CA PRO A 41 -36.14 -2.57 10.53
C PRO A 41 -34.65 -2.58 10.19
N ALA A 42 -34.19 -3.53 9.38
CA ALA A 42 -32.79 -3.62 8.99
C ALA A 42 -32.34 -2.41 8.17
N PHE A 43 -33.17 -1.91 7.24
CA PHE A 43 -32.87 -0.69 6.46
C PHE A 43 -32.69 0.55 7.35
N PHE A 44 -33.57 0.74 8.34
CA PHE A 44 -33.46 1.86 9.28
C PHE A 44 -32.24 1.71 10.19
N ILE A 45 -31.97 0.52 10.72
CA ILE A 45 -30.81 0.25 11.57
C ILE A 45 -29.51 0.52 10.80
N ILE A 46 -29.38 -0.01 9.58
CA ILE A 46 -28.20 0.22 8.74
C ILE A 46 -28.03 1.72 8.46
N GLY A 47 -29.09 2.42 8.07
CA GLY A 47 -29.03 3.87 7.82
C GLY A 47 -28.60 4.68 9.06
N LEU A 48 -29.23 4.43 10.21
CA LEU A 48 -28.96 5.14 11.46
C LEU A 48 -27.57 4.84 12.02
N ILE A 49 -26.96 3.70 11.71
CA ILE A 49 -25.60 3.37 12.11
C ILE A 49 -24.57 3.92 11.10
N PHE A 50 -24.82 3.76 9.80
CA PHE A 50 -23.84 4.10 8.76
C PHE A 50 -23.66 5.60 8.60
N ILE A 51 -24.72 6.40 8.76
CA ILE A 51 -24.63 7.86 8.65
C ILE A 51 -23.66 8.46 9.71
N PRO A 52 -23.83 8.25 11.03
CA PRO A 52 -22.92 8.82 12.02
C PRO A 52 -21.50 8.25 11.92
N ILE A 53 -21.34 6.96 11.59
CA ILE A 53 -20.01 6.37 11.32
C ILE A 53 -19.37 7.07 10.12
N GLY A 54 -20.10 7.25 9.03
CA GLY A 54 -19.63 7.93 7.83
C GLY A 54 -19.24 9.38 8.09
N ILE A 55 -20.02 10.12 8.88
CA ILE A 55 -19.68 11.48 9.33
C ILE A 55 -18.39 11.47 10.16
N GLY A 56 -18.26 10.57 11.13
CA GLY A 56 -17.05 10.46 11.96
C GLY A 56 -15.79 10.18 11.15
N ILE A 57 -15.87 9.24 10.19
CA ILE A 57 -14.77 8.91 9.26
C ILE A 57 -14.45 10.12 8.38
N PHE A 58 -15.46 10.78 7.82
CA PHE A 58 -15.29 11.94 6.94
C PHE A 58 -14.59 13.11 7.65
N VAL A 59 -15.04 13.45 8.87
CA VAL A 59 -14.43 14.52 9.68
C VAL A 59 -13.00 14.15 10.07
N THR A 60 -12.77 12.92 10.53
CA THR A 60 -11.42 12.45 10.88
C THR A 60 -10.46 12.57 9.69
N SER A 61 -10.93 12.21 8.50
CA SER A 61 -10.15 12.28 7.26
C SER A 61 -9.89 13.72 6.81
N ASN A 62 -10.86 14.63 6.94
CA ASN A 62 -10.70 16.03 6.56
C ASN A 62 -9.85 16.84 7.54
N ASN A 63 -9.77 16.43 8.81
CA ASN A 63 -8.88 17.02 9.80
C ASN A 63 -7.40 16.72 9.54
N ILE A 64 -7.10 15.73 8.67
CA ILE A 64 -5.73 15.43 8.25
C ILE A 64 -5.20 16.59 7.41
N ARG A 65 -4.02 17.07 7.79
CA ARG A 65 -3.30 18.11 7.06
C ARG A 65 -2.36 17.44 6.07
N GLU A 66 -2.47 17.85 4.82
CA GLU A 66 -1.67 17.35 3.72
C GLU A 66 -1.23 18.55 2.87
N TYR A 67 0.04 18.57 2.50
CA TYR A 67 0.63 19.55 1.61
C TYR A 67 1.41 18.83 0.52
N GLU A 68 1.16 19.18 -0.74
CA GLU A 68 1.74 18.52 -1.91
C GLU A 68 2.42 19.56 -2.81
N ILE A 69 3.62 19.23 -3.29
CA ILE A 69 4.38 20.06 -4.22
C ILE A 69 4.84 19.19 -5.38
N ASP A 70 4.51 19.58 -6.61
CA ASP A 70 5.11 19.02 -7.83
C ASP A 70 6.49 19.68 -8.05
N TYR A 71 7.53 18.87 -8.16
CA TYR A 71 8.90 19.33 -8.43
C TYR A 71 9.46 18.79 -9.76
N THR A 72 8.60 18.29 -10.64
CA THR A 72 8.98 17.74 -11.95
C THR A 72 9.66 18.78 -12.83
N GLY A 73 9.21 20.04 -12.79
CA GLY A 73 9.81 21.12 -13.56
C GLY A 73 9.30 21.28 -15.00
N THR A 74 8.13 20.74 -15.36
CA THR A 74 7.60 20.84 -16.75
C THR A 74 7.32 22.26 -17.21
N GLU A 75 7.02 23.16 -16.28
CA GLU A 75 6.78 24.57 -16.59
C GLU A 75 8.11 25.33 -16.67
N PRO A 76 8.33 26.19 -17.69
CA PRO A 76 9.55 26.99 -17.80
C PRO A 76 9.81 27.93 -16.61
N SER A 77 8.75 28.30 -15.89
CA SER A 77 8.80 29.11 -14.65
C SER A 77 9.33 28.32 -13.45
N SER A 78 9.34 26.99 -13.50
CA SER A 78 9.73 26.15 -12.38
C SER A 78 11.24 26.16 -12.17
N PRO A 79 11.73 26.34 -10.92
CA PRO A 79 13.15 26.26 -10.60
C PRO A 79 13.81 24.92 -10.99
N CYS A 80 13.02 23.84 -11.11
CA CYS A 80 13.48 22.51 -11.47
C CYS A 80 13.47 22.24 -12.99
N ASN A 81 12.96 23.16 -13.82
CA ASN A 81 12.94 23.01 -15.28
C ASN A 81 14.35 22.81 -15.86
N LYS A 82 15.35 23.49 -15.27
CA LYS A 82 16.76 23.35 -15.62
C LYS A 82 17.29 21.91 -15.50
N CYS A 83 16.64 21.04 -14.73
CA CYS A 83 17.06 19.65 -14.53
C CYS A 83 16.36 18.63 -15.47
N LEU A 84 15.42 19.06 -16.31
CA LEU A 84 14.69 18.14 -17.21
C LEU A 84 15.55 17.57 -18.34
N ASN A 85 16.41 18.40 -18.92
CA ASN A 85 17.23 18.07 -20.10
C ASN A 85 18.68 17.74 -19.76
N VAL A 86 18.99 17.62 -18.46
CA VAL A 86 20.35 17.34 -18.00
C VAL A 86 20.58 15.83 -18.07
N SER A 87 21.68 15.42 -18.71
CA SER A 87 22.11 14.03 -18.71
C SER A 87 22.36 13.58 -17.27
N TRP A 88 21.90 12.37 -16.93
CA TRP A 88 22.07 11.73 -15.63
C TRP A 88 23.55 11.48 -15.27
N ASP A 89 24.46 11.62 -16.24
CA ASP A 89 25.92 11.52 -16.09
C ASP A 89 26.60 12.91 -15.98
N SER A 90 25.81 13.99 -15.85
CA SER A 90 26.37 15.33 -15.68
C SER A 90 27.01 15.48 -14.30
N THR A 91 28.28 15.89 -14.28
CA THR A 91 28.95 16.37 -13.07
C THR A 91 29.05 17.89 -13.13
N PRO A 92 28.54 18.64 -12.13
CA PRO A 92 27.87 18.20 -10.89
C PRO A 92 26.41 17.72 -11.10
N PRO A 93 25.85 16.91 -10.15
CA PRO A 93 24.45 16.49 -10.21
C PRO A 93 23.51 17.69 -10.18
N CYS A 94 22.41 17.63 -10.94
CA CYS A 94 21.48 18.75 -11.02
C CYS A 94 20.70 18.92 -9.71
N THR A 95 20.78 20.11 -9.13
CA THR A 95 20.02 20.46 -7.93
C THR A 95 19.04 21.60 -8.22
N CYS A 96 17.85 21.51 -7.65
CA CYS A 96 16.87 22.59 -7.67
C CYS A 96 16.28 22.81 -6.28
N THR A 97 15.84 24.05 -6.04
CA THR A 97 15.27 24.47 -4.77
C THR A 97 13.89 25.03 -5.01
N ILE A 98 12.91 24.57 -4.24
CA ILE A 98 11.53 25.07 -4.28
C ILE A 98 11.21 25.68 -2.92
N ASN A 99 10.91 26.98 -2.93
CA ASN A 99 10.43 27.69 -1.77
C ASN A 99 8.89 27.60 -1.71
N PHE A 100 8.36 27.32 -0.52
CA PHE A 100 6.93 27.20 -0.30
C PHE A 100 6.54 27.69 1.10
N THR A 101 5.25 27.90 1.33
CA THR A 101 4.74 28.34 2.63
C THR A 101 3.68 27.37 3.12
N LEU A 102 3.79 26.94 4.38
CA LEU A 102 2.75 26.18 5.07
C LEU A 102 1.81 27.18 5.74
N GLU A 103 0.55 27.20 5.31
CA GLU A 103 -0.49 28.10 5.88
C GLU A 103 -0.91 27.68 7.29
N HIS A 104 -0.82 26.38 7.59
CA HIS A 104 -1.22 25.79 8.84
C HIS A 104 -0.12 24.91 9.42
N SER A 105 -0.02 24.90 10.75
CA SER A 105 0.89 24.03 11.48
C SER A 105 0.46 22.56 11.44
N PHE A 106 1.44 21.67 11.49
CA PHE A 106 1.27 20.23 11.63
C PHE A 106 1.57 19.84 13.08
N GLU A 107 0.52 19.48 13.83
CA GLU A 107 0.60 19.27 15.29
C GLU A 107 1.10 17.88 15.70
N SER A 108 0.96 16.87 14.83
CA SER A 108 1.35 15.48 15.09
C SER A 108 2.60 15.08 14.30
N ASN A 109 3.04 13.83 14.42
CA ASN A 109 4.10 13.28 13.59
C ASN A 109 3.77 13.50 12.10
N VAL A 110 4.76 13.99 11.36
CA VAL A 110 4.61 14.28 9.93
C VAL A 110 5.34 13.22 9.13
N PHE A 111 4.68 12.74 8.09
CA PHE A 111 5.19 11.73 7.19
C PHE A 111 5.47 12.40 5.85
N MET A 112 6.73 12.34 5.43
CA MET A 112 7.17 12.85 4.14
C MET A 112 7.17 11.71 3.13
N TYR A 113 6.40 11.87 2.06
CA TYR A 113 6.32 10.91 0.96
C TYR A 113 6.89 11.52 -0.32
N TYR A 114 7.48 10.68 -1.16
CA TYR A 114 7.59 11.00 -2.58
C TYR A 114 6.45 10.34 -3.32
N GLY A 115 5.88 11.04 -4.30
CA GLY A 115 4.85 10.53 -5.18
C GLY A 115 5.34 10.49 -6.62
N LEU A 116 4.97 9.42 -7.31
CA LEU A 116 5.18 9.24 -8.73
C LEU A 116 3.82 9.08 -9.41
N SER A 117 3.69 9.64 -10.60
CA SER A 117 2.55 9.43 -11.47
C SER A 117 2.99 8.92 -12.83
N ASN A 118 2.06 8.27 -13.54
CA ASN A 118 2.32 7.59 -14.80
C ASN A 118 3.44 6.53 -14.73
N PHE A 119 3.62 5.91 -13.55
CA PHE A 119 4.63 4.86 -13.34
C PHE A 119 3.94 3.54 -12.99
N TYR A 120 3.89 2.62 -13.95
CA TYR A 120 3.10 1.38 -13.85
C TYR A 120 3.83 0.25 -13.08
N GLN A 121 3.97 0.40 -11.76
CA GLN A 121 4.51 -0.67 -10.89
C GLN A 121 3.69 -1.97 -10.92
N ASN A 122 2.41 -1.88 -11.29
CA ASN A 122 1.48 -3.00 -11.36
C ASN A 122 1.54 -3.78 -12.70
N HIS A 123 2.40 -3.38 -13.63
CA HIS A 123 2.56 -4.10 -14.88
C HIS A 123 3.08 -5.52 -14.64
N ARG A 124 2.45 -6.55 -15.22
CA ARG A 124 2.73 -7.97 -14.94
C ARG A 124 4.22 -8.32 -15.03
N ARG A 125 4.91 -7.87 -16.10
CA ARG A 125 6.34 -8.14 -16.29
C ARG A 125 7.22 -7.42 -15.25
N TYR A 126 6.78 -6.24 -14.80
CA TYR A 126 7.50 -5.48 -13.79
C TYR A 126 7.39 -6.16 -12.42
N VAL A 127 6.16 -6.48 -11.98
CA VAL A 127 5.90 -7.14 -10.69
C VAL A 127 6.60 -8.49 -10.55
N LYS A 128 6.65 -9.26 -11.66
CA LYS A 128 7.29 -10.59 -11.68
C LYS A 128 8.82 -10.50 -11.63
N SER A 129 9.41 -9.37 -12.04
CA SER A 129 10.85 -9.22 -12.22
C SER A 129 11.57 -8.90 -10.90
N ARG A 130 11.70 -9.94 -10.06
CA ARG A 130 12.47 -9.97 -8.81
C ARG A 130 12.75 -11.43 -8.41
N ASP A 131 13.68 -11.62 -7.48
CA ASP A 131 13.96 -12.91 -6.85
C ASP A 131 13.80 -12.81 -5.34
N ASP A 132 12.70 -13.38 -4.82
CA ASP A 132 12.40 -13.33 -3.39
C ASP A 132 13.38 -14.18 -2.54
N SER A 133 14.01 -15.22 -3.11
CA SER A 133 15.03 -16.02 -2.41
C SER A 133 16.34 -15.24 -2.29
N GLN A 134 16.75 -14.54 -3.36
CA GLN A 134 17.90 -13.64 -3.33
C GLN A 134 17.70 -12.52 -2.28
N LEU A 135 16.53 -11.89 -2.28
CA LEU A 135 16.21 -10.79 -1.36
C LEU A 135 16.09 -11.24 0.11
N ASN A 136 15.84 -12.53 0.34
CA ASN A 136 15.88 -13.16 1.66
C ASN A 136 17.28 -13.67 2.05
N GLY A 137 18.32 -13.33 1.27
CA GLY A 137 19.72 -13.62 1.61
C GLY A 137 20.15 -15.06 1.33
N ASP A 138 19.48 -15.80 0.44
CA ASP A 138 19.92 -17.14 0.05
C ASP A 138 21.19 -17.07 -0.81
N ASN A 139 22.28 -17.68 -0.34
CA ASN A 139 23.58 -17.62 -1.01
C ASN A 139 23.56 -18.29 -2.39
N SER A 140 22.71 -19.31 -2.61
CA SER A 140 22.60 -19.97 -3.91
C SER A 140 21.92 -19.07 -4.96
N SER A 141 20.85 -18.40 -4.55
CA SER A 141 20.08 -17.45 -5.37
C SER A 141 20.83 -16.13 -5.57
N LEU A 142 21.78 -15.80 -4.68
CA LEU A 142 22.66 -14.64 -4.84
C LEU A 142 23.55 -14.75 -6.09
N LEU A 143 24.15 -15.93 -6.30
CA LEU A 143 25.01 -16.20 -7.46
C LEU A 143 24.23 -16.68 -8.69
N ASN A 144 23.09 -17.33 -8.48
CA ASN A 144 22.23 -17.85 -9.55
C ASN A 144 20.79 -17.34 -9.40
N PRO A 145 20.53 -16.05 -9.64
CA PRO A 145 19.19 -15.48 -9.48
C PRO A 145 18.17 -16.12 -10.43
N SER A 146 16.90 -16.01 -10.08
CA SER A 146 15.75 -16.51 -10.86
C SER A 146 15.73 -15.96 -12.29
N LYS A 147 15.22 -16.78 -13.22
CA LYS A 147 14.97 -16.37 -14.63
C LYS A 147 13.91 -15.26 -14.74
N GLU A 148 13.07 -15.10 -13.72
CA GLU A 148 12.06 -14.05 -13.70
C GLU A 148 12.65 -12.64 -13.67
N CYS A 149 13.90 -12.50 -13.24
CA CYS A 149 14.63 -11.23 -13.24
C CYS A 149 15.06 -10.76 -14.64
N GLU A 150 14.86 -11.53 -15.72
CA GLU A 150 15.24 -11.11 -17.07
C GLU A 150 14.54 -9.80 -17.49
N PRO A 151 15.26 -8.86 -18.17
CA PRO A 151 16.66 -8.95 -18.60
C PRO A 151 17.69 -8.58 -17.51
N TYR A 152 17.25 -8.08 -16.35
CA TYR A 152 18.09 -7.58 -15.27
C TYR A 152 18.59 -8.68 -14.32
N ARG A 153 18.98 -9.82 -14.89
CA ARG A 153 19.47 -10.98 -14.14
C ARG A 153 21.00 -10.98 -14.03
N THR A 154 21.67 -10.62 -15.12
CA THR A 154 23.13 -10.60 -15.25
C THR A 154 23.57 -9.32 -15.94
N ASN A 155 24.80 -8.88 -15.66
CA ASN A 155 25.47 -7.79 -16.37
C ASN A 155 26.96 -8.14 -16.49
N GLU A 156 27.53 -8.05 -17.70
CA GLU A 156 28.93 -8.42 -17.98
C GLU A 156 29.34 -9.78 -17.37
N ASP A 157 28.52 -10.81 -17.62
CA ASP A 157 28.68 -12.18 -17.12
C ASP A 157 28.65 -12.37 -15.59
N LYS A 158 28.30 -11.32 -14.83
CA LYS A 158 28.09 -11.38 -13.38
C LYS A 158 26.60 -11.31 -13.01
N PRO A 159 26.14 -12.09 -12.01
CA PRO A 159 24.79 -11.96 -11.48
C PRO A 159 24.57 -10.60 -10.82
N ILE A 160 23.42 -9.98 -11.07
CA ILE A 160 23.04 -8.71 -10.46
C ILE A 160 22.45 -8.97 -9.07
N ALA A 161 22.91 -8.21 -8.07
CA ALA A 161 22.33 -8.20 -6.73
C ALA A 161 22.02 -6.76 -6.30
N PRO A 162 20.75 -6.39 -6.10
CA PRO A 162 19.50 -7.15 -6.35
C PRO A 162 19.11 -7.24 -7.84
N CYS A 163 18.65 -8.41 -8.30
CA CYS A 163 18.18 -8.59 -9.68
C CYS A 163 16.76 -8.06 -9.90
N GLY A 164 16.43 -7.79 -11.17
CA GLY A 164 15.07 -7.51 -11.62
C GLY A 164 14.75 -6.04 -11.86
N ALA A 165 13.68 -5.80 -12.64
CA ALA A 165 13.26 -4.47 -13.09
C ALA A 165 12.83 -3.56 -11.93
N ILE A 166 12.24 -4.15 -10.88
CA ILE A 166 11.80 -3.41 -9.70
C ILE A 166 13.02 -2.76 -9.04
N ALA A 167 14.03 -3.56 -8.70
CA ALA A 167 15.21 -3.04 -8.03
C ALA A 167 16.02 -2.09 -8.93
N ASN A 168 16.19 -2.43 -10.21
CA ASN A 168 16.96 -1.61 -11.14
C ASN A 168 16.38 -0.18 -11.30
N SER A 169 15.06 -0.01 -11.19
CA SER A 169 14.40 1.30 -11.34
C SER A 169 14.15 2.03 -10.01
N MET A 170 14.93 1.72 -8.96
CA MET A 170 14.83 2.36 -7.64
C MET A 170 14.89 3.88 -7.71
N PHE A 171 13.96 4.53 -7.01
CA PHE A 171 13.93 5.98 -6.84
C PHE A 171 15.21 6.48 -6.15
N ASN A 172 15.86 7.49 -6.73
CA ASN A 172 17.19 7.95 -6.33
C ASN A 172 17.32 9.48 -6.19
N ASP A 173 16.22 10.24 -6.20
CA ASP A 173 16.29 11.65 -5.80
C ASP A 173 16.57 11.76 -4.30
N THR A 174 17.28 12.82 -3.91
CA THR A 174 17.47 13.18 -2.50
C THR A 174 16.68 14.43 -2.20
N LEU A 175 15.82 14.36 -1.17
CA LEU A 175 14.93 15.45 -0.78
C LEU A 175 15.31 15.92 0.62
N GLU A 176 15.66 17.19 0.75
CA GLU A 176 16.03 17.81 2.03
C GLU A 176 15.11 19.00 2.32
N LEU A 177 14.64 19.07 3.56
CA LEU A 177 13.67 20.08 3.97
C LEU A 177 14.32 21.08 4.94
N TYR A 178 14.09 22.36 4.68
CA TYR A 178 14.60 23.46 5.49
C TYR A 178 13.47 24.40 5.86
N ARG A 179 13.51 24.91 7.08
CA ARG A 179 12.68 26.02 7.53
C ARG A 179 13.41 27.35 7.30
N ILE A 180 12.67 28.38 6.90
CA ILE A 180 13.20 29.72 6.68
C ILE A 180 12.63 30.66 7.74
N ASP A 181 13.49 31.15 8.64
CA ASP A 181 13.15 32.17 9.63
C ASP A 181 14.11 33.37 9.48
N ASN A 182 13.59 34.59 9.28
CA ASN A 182 14.39 35.80 9.09
C ASN A 182 15.58 35.62 8.11
N ASP A 183 15.31 34.99 6.96
CA ASP A 183 16.28 34.61 5.91
C ASP A 183 17.38 33.61 6.31
N THR A 184 17.30 33.05 7.52
CA THR A 184 18.14 31.92 7.94
C THR A 184 17.48 30.59 7.60
N ARG A 185 18.24 29.67 6.99
CA ARG A 185 17.79 28.33 6.62
C ARG A 185 18.20 27.33 7.70
N THR A 186 17.23 26.78 8.42
CA THR A 186 17.45 25.73 9.42
C THR A 186 17.03 24.36 8.89
N PRO A 187 17.88 23.33 8.94
CA PRO A 187 17.54 22.00 8.43
C PRO A 187 16.52 21.31 9.35
N ILE A 188 15.51 20.68 8.74
CA ILE A 188 14.57 19.81 9.45
C ILE A 188 15.16 18.40 9.55
N THR A 189 15.16 17.84 10.76
CA THR A 189 15.65 16.47 10.99
C THR A 189 14.68 15.48 10.33
N LEU A 190 15.18 14.74 9.35
CA LEU A 190 14.44 13.71 8.63
C LEU A 190 14.93 12.31 9.07
N ILE A 191 14.06 11.53 9.70
CA ILE A 191 14.40 10.19 10.18
C ILE A 191 14.22 9.18 9.04
N LYS A 192 15.25 8.37 8.80
CA LYS A 192 15.30 7.36 7.72
C LYS A 192 14.78 5.98 8.16
N LYS A 193 14.85 5.67 9.45
CA LYS A 193 14.44 4.36 10.01
C LYS A 193 12.96 4.38 10.42
N GLY A 194 12.36 3.19 10.50
CA GLY A 194 10.96 3.03 10.88
C GLY A 194 9.96 3.38 9.77
N ILE A 195 10.41 3.48 8.51
CA ILE A 195 9.57 3.71 7.33
C ILE A 195 9.08 2.41 6.69
N ALA A 196 9.80 1.30 6.88
CA ALA A 196 9.42 -0.01 6.40
C ALA A 196 8.56 -0.78 7.41
N TRP A 197 7.75 -1.71 6.91
CA TRP A 197 6.99 -2.61 7.78
C TRP A 197 7.91 -3.56 8.53
N TRP A 198 7.58 -3.83 9.80
CA TRP A 198 8.39 -4.70 10.66
C TRP A 198 8.64 -6.09 10.04
N THR A 199 7.62 -6.69 9.43
CA THR A 199 7.75 -8.01 8.77
C THR A 199 8.64 -7.95 7.53
N ASP A 200 8.57 -6.86 6.76
CA ASP A 200 9.45 -6.68 5.61
C ASP A 200 10.92 -6.58 6.07
N LYS A 201 11.20 -5.76 7.08
CA LYS A 201 12.56 -5.52 7.58
C LYS A 201 13.18 -6.72 8.31
N ASN A 202 12.40 -7.45 9.12
CA ASN A 202 12.95 -8.47 10.04
C ASN A 202 12.77 -9.92 9.56
N VAL A 203 11.83 -10.17 8.65
CA VAL A 203 11.48 -11.52 8.19
C VAL A 203 11.75 -11.70 6.72
N LYS A 204 11.21 -10.82 5.87
CA LYS A 204 11.18 -11.01 4.41
C LYS A 204 12.49 -10.66 3.70
N PHE A 205 13.11 -9.54 4.07
CA PHE A 205 14.38 -9.10 3.49
C PHE A 205 15.51 -9.38 4.47
N ARG A 206 16.60 -9.98 3.98
CA ARG A 206 17.77 -10.30 4.78
C ARG A 206 19.03 -10.19 3.95
N ASN A 207 20.11 -9.76 4.59
CA ASN A 207 21.42 -9.83 3.96
C ASN A 207 21.89 -11.30 3.92
N PRO A 208 22.72 -11.68 2.93
CA PRO A 208 23.33 -13.00 2.87
C PRO A 208 24.09 -13.34 4.16
N THR A 209 24.14 -14.62 4.51
CA THR A 209 24.90 -15.10 5.67
C THR A 209 26.29 -15.57 5.25
N GLY A 210 27.30 -15.35 6.08
CA GLY A 210 28.66 -15.80 5.82
C GLY A 210 29.64 -15.49 6.94
N ASP A 211 30.89 -15.94 6.77
CA ASP A 211 31.98 -15.81 7.74
C ASP A 211 32.53 -14.38 7.75
N GLY A 212 31.74 -13.44 8.28
CA GLY A 212 32.15 -12.07 8.52
C GLY A 212 31.00 -11.06 8.40
N ASN A 213 31.06 -10.01 9.21
CA ASN A 213 30.08 -8.92 9.18
C ASN A 213 30.29 -7.92 8.02
N ASN A 214 31.24 -8.19 7.11
CA ASN A 214 31.58 -7.28 6.02
C ASN A 214 30.70 -7.57 4.79
N LEU A 215 29.71 -6.68 4.55
CA LEU A 215 28.81 -6.79 3.40
C LEU A 215 29.55 -6.87 2.06
N THR A 216 30.70 -6.20 1.91
CA THR A 216 31.47 -6.24 0.65
C THR A 216 31.94 -7.65 0.32
N ALA A 217 32.33 -8.42 1.33
CA ALA A 217 32.73 -9.82 1.17
C ALA A 217 31.52 -10.72 0.91
N LEU A 218 30.40 -10.47 1.60
CA LEU A 218 29.16 -11.25 1.43
C LEU A 218 28.55 -11.13 0.04
N PHE A 219 28.72 -9.98 -0.63
CA PHE A 219 28.25 -9.73 -1.99
C PHE A 219 29.31 -10.01 -3.07
N GLN A 220 30.42 -10.66 -2.73
CA GLN A 220 31.48 -10.98 -3.68
C GLN A 220 30.95 -11.87 -4.82
N GLY A 221 31.38 -11.58 -6.05
CA GLY A 221 30.93 -12.30 -7.25
C GLY A 221 29.63 -11.77 -7.87
N THR A 222 28.97 -10.80 -7.22
CA THR A 222 27.81 -10.09 -7.79
C THR A 222 28.18 -8.72 -8.35
N THR A 223 27.27 -8.12 -9.11
CA THR A 223 27.40 -6.74 -9.60
C THR A 223 26.17 -5.91 -9.26
N LYS A 224 26.33 -4.58 -9.27
CA LYS A 224 25.24 -3.63 -9.01
C LYS A 224 24.21 -3.66 -10.15
N PRO A 225 22.95 -3.28 -9.90
CA PRO A 225 22.00 -3.02 -10.97
C PRO A 225 22.51 -1.96 -11.95
N VAL A 226 22.08 -2.05 -13.20
CA VAL A 226 22.58 -1.23 -14.32
C VAL A 226 22.44 0.26 -14.01
N ASN A 227 21.26 0.68 -13.53
CA ASN A 227 20.95 2.08 -13.29
C ASN A 227 21.38 2.59 -11.89
N TRP A 228 22.03 1.74 -11.08
CA TRP A 228 22.46 2.15 -9.75
C TRP A 228 23.84 2.80 -9.81
N PRO A 229 24.08 3.95 -9.15
CA PRO A 229 25.41 4.54 -9.10
C PRO A 229 26.36 3.74 -8.20
N LYS A 230 25.83 3.15 -7.12
CA LYS A 230 26.57 2.41 -6.10
C LYS A 230 25.92 1.06 -5.81
N PRO A 231 26.68 0.05 -5.37
CA PRO A 231 26.13 -1.27 -5.06
C PRO A 231 25.26 -1.26 -3.78
N VAL A 232 24.49 -2.33 -3.59
CA VAL A 232 23.50 -2.45 -2.51
C VAL A 232 24.08 -2.39 -1.11
N TYR A 233 25.31 -2.84 -0.91
CA TYR A 233 26.03 -2.79 0.35
C TYR A 233 26.69 -1.42 0.64
N MET A 234 26.44 -0.41 -0.19
CA MET A 234 26.88 0.98 0.02
C MET A 234 25.68 1.95 0.08
N LEU A 235 24.46 1.44 0.28
CA LEU A 235 23.26 2.29 0.30
C LEU A 235 23.26 3.25 1.49
N ASP A 236 23.65 2.76 2.67
CA ASP A 236 23.76 3.54 3.89
C ASP A 236 25.08 3.24 4.63
N SER A 237 25.51 4.15 5.51
CA SER A 237 26.69 3.98 6.35
C SER A 237 26.42 3.11 7.57
N GLU A 238 25.17 3.05 8.02
CA GLU A 238 24.76 2.30 9.21
C GLU A 238 24.48 0.83 8.89
N PRO A 239 25.10 -0.14 9.59
CA PRO A 239 24.95 -1.56 9.28
C PRO A 239 23.51 -2.10 9.36
N ASP A 240 22.68 -1.52 10.23
CA ASP A 240 21.28 -1.91 10.46
C ASP A 240 20.30 -1.36 9.40
N ASN A 241 20.80 -0.55 8.47
CA ASN A 241 20.05 0.03 7.36
C ASN A 241 20.79 -0.10 6.01
N ASN A 242 21.64 -1.12 5.84
CA ASN A 242 22.45 -1.30 4.64
C ASN A 242 22.29 -2.71 4.04
N GLY A 243 22.55 -2.84 2.72
CA GLY A 243 22.26 -4.07 1.98
C GLY A 243 20.77 -4.22 1.64
N PHE A 244 20.27 -5.46 1.55
CA PHE A 244 18.87 -5.75 1.25
C PHE A 244 17.89 -5.29 2.33
N ILE A 245 18.38 -5.06 3.56
CA ILE A 245 17.57 -4.57 4.68
C ILE A 245 17.46 -3.04 4.74
N ASN A 246 18.04 -2.32 3.79
CA ASN A 246 17.89 -0.87 3.68
C ASN A 246 16.40 -0.49 3.53
N GLU A 247 15.90 0.39 4.39
CA GLU A 247 14.46 0.67 4.44
C GLU A 247 13.95 1.43 3.21
N ASP A 248 14.75 2.31 2.60
CA ASP A 248 14.40 2.98 1.34
C ASP A 248 14.22 1.95 0.21
N PHE A 249 15.13 0.98 0.13
CA PHE A 249 15.05 -0.13 -0.80
C PHE A 249 13.81 -1.00 -0.54
N ILE A 250 13.55 -1.39 0.71
CA ILE A 250 12.37 -2.20 1.07
C ILE A 250 11.06 -1.48 0.68
N VAL A 251 10.95 -0.19 1.01
CA VAL A 251 9.77 0.62 0.67
C VAL A 251 9.57 0.68 -0.85
N TRP A 252 10.65 0.80 -1.62
CA TRP A 252 10.59 0.76 -3.08
C TRP A 252 10.11 -0.60 -3.60
N MET A 253 10.69 -1.70 -3.11
CA MET A 253 10.41 -3.08 -3.56
C MET A 253 8.95 -3.52 -3.34
N ARG A 254 8.22 -2.85 -2.43
CA ARG A 254 6.77 -3.02 -2.29
C ARG A 254 6.03 -2.35 -3.44
N THR A 255 5.68 -3.11 -4.48
CA THR A 255 4.99 -2.60 -5.67
C THR A 255 3.64 -1.97 -5.35
N ALA A 256 3.38 -0.77 -5.87
CA ALA A 256 2.09 -0.10 -5.79
C ALA A 256 1.06 -0.72 -6.74
N ALA A 257 -0.22 -0.67 -6.34
CA ALA A 257 -1.33 -1.21 -7.13
C ALA A 257 -1.79 -0.31 -8.29
N LEU A 258 -1.48 1.00 -8.22
CA LEU A 258 -1.91 2.03 -9.16
C LEU A 258 -0.70 2.74 -9.78
N PRO A 259 -0.82 3.31 -10.99
CA PRO A 259 0.26 4.03 -11.67
C PRO A 259 0.61 5.38 -11.02
N THR A 260 -0.31 5.89 -10.20
CA THR A 260 -0.12 7.08 -9.39
C THR A 260 -0.10 6.64 -7.94
N PHE A 261 1.06 6.75 -7.30
CA PHE A 261 1.28 6.26 -5.95
C PHE A 261 2.16 7.21 -5.15
N ARG A 262 2.22 6.97 -3.85
CA ARG A 262 3.15 7.63 -2.92
C ARG A 262 3.86 6.56 -2.10
N LYS A 263 5.11 6.82 -1.73
CA LYS A 263 5.94 5.94 -0.91
C LYS A 263 6.55 6.76 0.22
N LEU A 264 6.59 6.18 1.41
CA LEU A 264 7.11 6.86 2.58
C LEU A 264 8.61 7.08 2.40
N TYR A 265 9.05 8.32 2.54
CA TYR A 265 10.44 8.71 2.43
C TYR A 265 11.04 8.87 3.82
N ARG A 266 10.49 9.78 4.63
CA ARG A 266 11.06 10.13 5.93
C ARG A 266 9.97 10.37 6.97
N LEU A 267 10.33 10.19 8.23
CA LEU A 267 9.53 10.58 9.37
C LEU A 267 10.06 11.88 9.95
N ILE A 268 9.15 12.76 10.36
CA ILE A 268 9.46 13.94 11.14
C ILE A 268 8.70 13.76 12.45
N GLU A 269 9.43 13.28 13.45
CA GLU A 269 8.87 13.00 14.76
C GLU A 269 8.61 14.28 15.55
N ARG A 270 7.52 14.26 16.28
CA ARG A 270 7.18 15.30 17.23
C ARG A 270 8.16 15.25 18.41
N LYS A 271 8.90 16.33 18.61
CA LYS A 271 9.88 16.44 19.70
C LYS A 271 9.22 16.69 21.07
N ASP A 272 8.17 17.52 21.09
CA ASP A 272 7.48 17.91 22.32
C ASP A 272 5.97 18.10 22.06
N ASN A 273 5.15 17.87 23.08
CA ASN A 273 3.69 18.07 23.05
C ASN A 273 3.28 19.54 23.09
N LEU A 274 4.20 20.45 23.42
CA LEU A 274 3.93 21.89 23.55
C LEU A 274 4.04 22.66 22.22
N GLN A 275 4.77 22.12 21.23
CA GLN A 275 4.97 22.79 19.94
C GLN A 275 4.52 21.89 18.77
N PRO A 276 4.07 22.50 17.66
CA PRO A 276 3.81 21.74 16.45
C PRO A 276 5.12 21.20 15.87
N THR A 277 5.03 20.04 15.22
CA THR A 277 6.16 19.40 14.52
C THR A 277 6.66 20.28 13.37
N LEU A 278 5.75 20.83 12.57
CA LEU A 278 6.04 21.85 11.56
C LEU A 278 5.12 23.04 11.80
N GLN A 279 5.69 24.22 12.01
CA GLN A 279 4.92 25.45 12.23
C GLN A 279 4.47 26.04 10.88
N ALA A 280 3.38 26.80 10.89
CA ALA A 280 3.05 27.64 9.75
C ALA A 280 4.20 28.63 9.46
N GLY A 281 4.59 28.78 8.20
CA GLY A 281 5.76 29.58 7.83
C GLY A 281 6.37 29.18 6.50
N LYS A 282 7.52 29.81 6.19
CA LYS A 282 8.26 29.59 4.94
C LYS A 282 9.22 28.41 5.06
N TYR A 283 9.24 27.59 4.03
CA TYR A 283 10.07 26.40 3.90
C TYR A 283 10.76 26.37 2.54
N SER A 284 11.85 25.61 2.47
CA SER A 284 12.61 25.35 1.26
C SER A 284 12.83 23.85 1.14
N LEU A 285 12.55 23.32 -0.04
CA LEU A 285 12.84 21.94 -0.42
C LEU A 285 14.03 21.96 -1.38
N ASP A 286 15.15 21.38 -0.96
CA ASP A 286 16.29 21.13 -1.84
C ASP A 286 16.18 19.72 -2.41
N ILE A 287 16.29 19.62 -3.74
CA ILE A 287 16.17 18.37 -4.49
C ILE A 287 17.48 18.12 -5.23
N ALA A 288 18.12 16.98 -4.97
CA ALA A 288 19.07 16.39 -5.90
C ALA A 288 18.29 15.56 -6.93
N TYR A 289 18.21 16.07 -8.16
CA TYR A 289 17.33 15.58 -9.21
C TYR A 289 18.05 14.53 -10.06
N ASN A 290 17.87 13.26 -9.71
CA ASN A 290 18.54 12.10 -10.33
C ASN A 290 17.57 11.16 -11.07
N TYR A 291 16.27 11.20 -10.75
CA TYR A 291 15.27 10.26 -11.25
C TYR A 291 14.51 10.84 -12.46
N PRO A 292 14.75 10.35 -13.69
CA PRO A 292 14.09 10.87 -14.87
C PRO A 292 12.67 10.31 -15.01
N VAL A 293 11.71 11.21 -15.20
CA VAL A 293 10.29 10.84 -15.44
C VAL A 293 9.71 11.43 -16.72
N HIS A 294 10.41 12.42 -17.32
CA HIS A 294 9.90 13.18 -18.46
C HIS A 294 9.75 12.33 -19.72
N SER A 295 10.57 11.29 -19.90
CA SER A 295 10.53 10.41 -21.07
C SER A 295 9.23 9.61 -21.22
N PHE A 296 8.45 9.49 -20.14
CA PHE A 296 7.17 8.79 -20.12
C PHE A 296 6.04 9.68 -19.55
N ASP A 297 6.17 11.01 -19.64
CA ASP A 297 5.20 11.97 -19.12
C ASP A 297 4.83 11.76 -17.63
N GLY A 298 5.77 11.24 -16.84
CA GLY A 298 5.59 11.05 -15.41
C GLY A 298 5.77 12.35 -14.64
N ARG A 299 5.11 12.45 -13.48
CA ARG A 299 5.30 13.56 -12.51
C ARG A 299 5.90 13.07 -11.21
N LYS A 300 6.72 13.91 -10.59
CA LYS A 300 7.29 13.74 -9.27
C LYS A 300 6.76 14.80 -8.32
N ARG A 301 6.41 14.35 -7.12
CA ARG A 301 5.87 15.22 -6.08
C ARG A 301 6.40 14.85 -4.72
N MET A 302 6.49 15.83 -3.84
CA MET A 302 6.79 15.66 -2.43
C MET A 302 5.49 15.97 -1.67
N ILE A 303 5.12 15.08 -0.74
CA ILE A 303 3.89 15.18 0.04
C ILE A 303 4.24 15.13 1.52
N LEU A 304 3.82 16.14 2.28
CA LEU A 304 3.83 16.13 3.74
C LEU A 304 2.42 15.83 4.22
N SER A 305 2.24 14.83 5.06
CA SER A 305 0.92 14.49 5.61
C SER A 305 1.03 14.12 7.08
N THR A 306 0.04 14.55 7.88
CA THR A 306 -0.27 13.85 9.13
C THR A 306 -1.05 12.56 8.84
N ILE A 307 -1.15 11.68 9.83
CA ILE A 307 -2.02 10.50 9.73
C ILE A 307 -3.00 10.48 10.88
N SER A 308 -4.15 9.84 10.62
CA SER A 308 -5.10 9.41 11.65
C SER A 308 -4.95 7.90 11.88
N TRP A 309 -5.72 7.36 12.82
CA TRP A 309 -5.81 5.91 13.04
C TRP A 309 -6.28 5.12 11.80
N MET A 310 -6.92 5.78 10.84
CA MET A 310 -7.38 5.19 9.58
C MET A 310 -6.40 5.38 8.42
N GLY A 311 -5.23 5.97 8.68
CA GLY A 311 -4.25 6.33 7.65
C GLY A 311 -4.34 7.80 7.24
N GLY A 312 -3.97 8.08 5.98
CA GLY A 312 -3.88 9.43 5.42
C GLY A 312 -5.22 10.00 4.96
N LYS A 313 -5.17 11.19 4.35
CA LYS A 313 -6.34 11.93 3.86
C LYS A 313 -7.04 11.19 2.73
N ASN A 314 -8.21 10.65 3.00
CA ASN A 314 -9.09 10.02 2.01
C ASN A 314 -10.56 10.08 2.48
N PRO A 315 -11.37 11.03 1.96
CA PRO A 315 -12.76 11.19 2.41
C PRO A 315 -13.71 10.14 1.81
N PHE A 316 -13.27 9.34 0.83
CA PHE A 316 -14.12 8.42 0.07
C PHE A 316 -14.89 7.45 0.95
N LEU A 317 -14.25 6.86 1.96
CA LEU A 317 -14.91 5.89 2.84
C LEU A 317 -16.04 6.55 3.63
N GLY A 318 -15.82 7.75 4.16
CA GLY A 318 -16.87 8.51 4.85
C GLY A 318 -18.04 8.84 3.94
N ILE A 319 -17.75 9.32 2.72
CA ILE A 319 -18.76 9.63 1.70
C ILE A 319 -19.56 8.38 1.31
N ALA A 320 -18.89 7.23 1.14
CA ALA A 320 -19.54 5.96 0.81
C ALA A 320 -20.51 5.51 1.92
N TYR A 321 -20.09 5.57 3.19
CA TYR A 321 -20.95 5.22 4.33
C TYR A 321 -22.17 6.14 4.43
N ILE A 322 -21.99 7.46 4.26
CA ILE A 322 -23.09 8.42 4.26
C ILE A 322 -24.05 8.11 3.10
N THR A 323 -23.53 7.91 1.89
CA THR A 323 -24.34 7.67 0.69
C THR A 323 -25.15 6.38 0.82
N VAL A 324 -24.51 5.27 1.17
CA VAL A 324 -25.19 3.97 1.35
C VAL A 324 -26.18 4.06 2.52
N GLY A 325 -25.81 4.68 3.64
CA GLY A 325 -26.70 4.86 4.78
C GLY A 325 -27.95 5.70 4.43
N SER A 326 -27.78 6.79 3.69
CA SER A 326 -28.89 7.63 3.22
C SER A 326 -29.79 6.90 2.23
N ILE A 327 -29.23 6.13 1.28
CA ILE A 327 -30.02 5.32 0.35
C ILE A 327 -30.81 4.25 1.11
N CYS A 328 -30.19 3.54 2.06
CA CYS A 328 -30.87 2.54 2.89
C CYS A 328 -32.00 3.15 3.70
N PHE A 329 -31.77 4.31 4.33
CA PHE A 329 -32.81 4.99 5.10
C PHE A 329 -33.97 5.45 4.20
N PHE A 330 -33.67 6.04 3.05
CA PHE A 330 -34.67 6.47 2.08
C PHE A 330 -35.51 5.29 1.56
N LEU A 331 -34.88 4.18 1.17
CA LEU A 331 -35.58 2.97 0.77
C LEU A 331 -36.42 2.39 1.90
N GLY A 332 -35.94 2.45 3.15
CA GLY A 332 -36.71 2.09 4.34
C GLY A 332 -38.00 2.90 4.46
N VAL A 333 -37.93 4.23 4.27
CA VAL A 333 -39.12 5.11 4.26
C VAL A 333 -40.07 4.78 3.12
N VAL A 334 -39.57 4.57 1.90
CA VAL A 334 -40.40 4.21 0.75
C VAL A 334 -41.10 2.87 0.96
N LEU A 335 -40.38 1.85 1.42
CA LEU A 335 -40.95 0.53 1.73
C LEU A 335 -41.96 0.61 2.88
N LEU A 336 -41.75 1.48 3.88
CA LEU A 336 -42.72 1.73 4.95
C LEU A 336 -44.03 2.31 4.41
N ILE A 337 -43.95 3.29 3.51
CA ILE A 337 -45.12 3.89 2.85
C ILE A 337 -45.87 2.84 2.01
N ILE A 338 -45.14 2.04 1.22
CA ILE A 338 -45.73 0.97 0.41
C ILE A 338 -46.36 -0.09 1.31
N HIS A 339 -45.67 -0.53 2.35
CA HIS A 339 -46.19 -1.53 3.30
C HIS A 339 -47.45 -1.03 4.00
N HIS A 340 -47.51 0.24 4.40
CA HIS A 340 -48.71 0.81 4.99
C HIS A 340 -49.87 0.94 3.97
N LYS A 341 -49.57 1.31 2.72
CA LYS A 341 -50.58 1.48 1.66
C LYS A 341 -51.16 0.15 1.15
N TYR A 342 -50.36 -0.91 1.09
CA TYR A 342 -50.77 -2.20 0.52
C TYR A 342 -50.90 -3.32 1.58
N GLY A 343 -50.45 -3.10 2.81
CA GLY A 343 -50.53 -4.07 3.91
C GLY A 343 -51.96 -4.46 4.28
N ASN A 344 -52.91 -3.52 4.16
CA ASN A 344 -54.33 -3.80 4.39
C ASN A 344 -55.03 -4.59 3.26
N ARG A 345 -54.36 -4.86 2.13
CA ARG A 345 -54.94 -5.66 1.02
C ARG A 345 -54.67 -7.16 1.14
N ASN A 346 -53.74 -7.57 2.00
CA ASN A 346 -53.33 -8.98 2.11
C ASN A 346 -53.99 -9.74 3.26
N THR A 347 -54.89 -9.12 4.04
CA THR A 347 -55.75 -9.82 5.01
C THR A 347 -56.87 -10.66 4.35
N SER A 348 -56.85 -10.81 3.02
CA SER A 348 -57.84 -11.60 2.26
C SER A 348 -57.33 -12.97 1.79
N ALA A 349 -56.18 -13.43 2.29
CA ALA A 349 -55.76 -14.83 2.15
C ALA A 349 -56.23 -15.67 3.35
N ASP A 350 -57.52 -15.55 3.69
CA ASP A 350 -58.22 -16.67 4.33
C ASP A 350 -58.32 -17.77 3.27
N ILE A 351 -57.52 -18.81 3.42
CA ILE A 351 -57.77 -20.10 2.77
C ILE A 351 -58.67 -20.86 3.75
N PRO A 352 -59.97 -21.07 3.47
CA PRO A 352 -60.79 -21.95 4.27
C PRO A 352 -60.40 -23.39 3.95
N ASN A 353 -59.97 -24.10 5.01
CA ASN A 353 -59.74 -25.55 5.14
C ASN A 353 -58.67 -26.22 4.26
#